data_AF-A0A4R1UEC1-F1
#
_entry.id   AF-A0A4R1UEC1-F1
#
_cell.length_a   1.000
_cell.length_b   1.000
_cell.length_c   1.000
_cell.angle_alpha   90.00
_cell.angle_beta   90.00
_cell.angle_gamma   90.00
#
_symmetry.space_group_name_H-M   'P 1'
#
loop_
_entity.id
_entity.type
_entity.pdbx_description
1 polymer ?
#
loop_
_entity_poly.entity_id
_entity_poly.type
_entity_poly.pdbx_seq_one_letter_code
_entity_poly.pdbx_strand_id
1 'polypeptide(L)'
;MAKFMFETPDGDEVMVNSMQVVALVEGRDDQVTIIELEDGEEVSVLATRQEVVAHLDLDPLEFLSGEYAGDDLPEDADEGEYDDE
;
A
#
# COMPACT_ATOMS: atom_id res chain seq x y z
N MET A 1 -16.80 -12.31 -0.64
CA MET A 1 -15.46 -11.69 -0.67
C MET A 1 -15.64 -10.24 -0.29
N ALA A 2 -14.85 -9.75 0.67
CA ALA A 2 -14.96 -8.39 1.16
C ALA A 2 -14.07 -7.49 0.29
N LYS A 3 -14.70 -6.56 -0.43
CA LYS A 3 -14.02 -5.51 -1.18
C LYS A 3 -14.20 -4.22 -0.41
N PHE A 4 -13.12 -3.48 -0.27
CA PHE A 4 -13.10 -2.23 0.46
C PHE A 4 -12.59 -1.12 -0.44
N MET A 5 -13.11 0.08 -0.22
CA MET A 5 -12.79 1.26 -1.02
C MET A 5 -11.78 2.10 -0.27
N PHE A 6 -10.73 2.50 -0.97
CA PHE A 6 -9.70 3.40 -0.49
C PHE A 6 -9.57 4.59 -1.43
N GLU A 7 -9.19 5.73 -0.88
CA GLU A 7 -8.76 6.88 -1.67
C GLU A 7 -7.27 6.74 -1.98
N THR A 8 -6.87 7.08 -3.20
CA THR A 8 -5.48 7.16 -3.64
C THR A 8 -4.92 8.55 -3.33
N PRO A 9 -3.58 8.73 -3.26
CA PRO A 9 -2.98 10.06 -3.08
C PRO A 9 -3.37 11.07 -4.17
N ASP A 10 -3.76 10.60 -5.36
CA ASP A 10 -4.22 11.43 -6.48
C ASP A 10 -5.70 11.87 -6.34
N GLY A 11 -6.42 11.36 -5.33
CA GLY A 11 -7.83 11.64 -5.09
C GLY A 11 -8.81 10.76 -5.86
N ASP A 12 -8.31 9.69 -6.51
CA ASP A 12 -9.14 8.64 -7.11
C ASP A 12 -9.53 7.57 -6.09
N GLU A 13 -10.66 6.87 -6.31
CA GLU A 13 -11.11 5.76 -5.46
C GLU A 13 -10.72 4.40 -6.08
N VAL A 14 -10.13 3.52 -5.27
CA VAL A 14 -9.73 2.17 -5.67
C VAL A 14 -10.42 1.11 -4.80
N MET A 15 -10.80 -0.01 -5.42
CA MET A 15 -11.38 -1.16 -4.72
C MET A 15 -10.34 -2.25 -4.50
N VAL A 16 -10.07 -2.57 -3.24
CA VAL A 16 -9.11 -3.59 -2.83
C VAL A 16 -9.86 -4.79 -2.24
N ASN A 17 -9.42 -6.00 -2.61
CA ASN A 17 -9.96 -7.25 -2.07
C ASN A 17 -8.97 -7.81 -1.06
N SER A 18 -9.42 -7.99 0.18
CA SER A 18 -8.54 -8.48 1.26
C SER A 18 -7.94 -9.85 0.99
N MET A 19 -8.61 -10.70 0.20
CA MET A 19 -8.08 -12.01 -0.17
C MET A 19 -6.90 -11.96 -1.15
N GLN A 20 -6.74 -10.83 -1.86
CA GLN A 20 -5.68 -10.66 -2.83
C GLN A 20 -4.47 -9.95 -2.23
N VAL A 21 -4.54 -9.44 -0.99
CA VAL A 21 -3.42 -8.70 -0.38
C VAL A 21 -2.36 -9.67 0.12
N VAL A 22 -1.13 -9.49 -0.34
CA VAL A 22 0.02 -10.32 0.05
C VAL A 22 1.01 -9.57 0.94
N ALA A 23 1.16 -8.25 0.75
CA ALA A 23 2.03 -7.42 1.56
C ALA A 23 1.49 -5.99 1.71
N LEU A 24 1.93 -5.31 2.77
CA LEU A 24 1.67 -3.89 3.01
C LEU A 24 3.00 -3.19 3.30
N VAL A 25 3.30 -2.19 2.49
CA VAL A 25 4.55 -1.41 2.56
C VAL A 25 4.20 0.04 2.88
N GLU A 26 5.00 0.69 3.73
CA GLU A 26 4.83 2.12 4.01
C GLU A 26 5.24 2.93 2.78
N GLY A 27 4.41 3.89 2.39
CA GLY A 27 4.71 4.81 1.30
C GLY A 27 5.75 5.86 1.69
N ARG A 28 6.00 6.81 0.78
CA ARG A 28 6.87 7.97 1.06
C ARG A 28 6.35 8.83 2.21
N ASP A 29 5.03 8.96 2.31
CA ASP A 29 4.33 9.67 3.36
C ASP A 29 3.80 8.67 4.39
N ASP A 30 3.83 9.03 5.68
CA ASP A 30 3.36 8.18 6.78
C ASP A 30 1.85 7.91 6.74
N GLN A 31 1.13 8.67 5.92
CA GLN A 31 -0.30 8.53 5.66
C GLN A 31 -0.61 7.74 4.39
N VAL A 32 0.41 7.23 3.69
CA VAL A 32 0.27 6.44 2.47
C VAL A 32 0.79 5.03 2.70
N THR A 33 0.04 4.04 2.23
CA THR A 33 0.43 2.62 2.26
C THR A 33 0.34 2.06 0.86
N ILE A 34 1.34 1.29 0.46
CA ILE A 34 1.35 0.52 -0.78
C ILE A 34 0.87 -0.90 -0.46
N ILE A 35 -0.18 -1.33 -1.15
CA ILE A 35 -0.79 -2.64 -1.02
C ILE A 35 -0.32 -3.49 -2.20
N GLU A 36 0.43 -4.56 -1.91
CA GLU A 36 0.82 -5.53 -2.93
C GLU A 36 -0.26 -6.61 -3.05
N LEU A 37 -0.68 -6.89 -4.28
CA LEU A 37 -1.68 -7.91 -4.60
C LEU A 37 -1.04 -9.20 -5.14
N GLU A 38 -1.77 -10.32 -5.05
CA GLU A 38 -1.33 -11.64 -5.52
C GLU A 38 -0.93 -11.67 -7.02
N ASP A 39 -1.44 -10.75 -7.84
CA ASP A 39 -1.10 -10.63 -9.27
C ASP A 39 0.23 -9.90 -9.51
N GLY A 40 0.86 -9.38 -8.44
CA GLY A 40 2.03 -8.49 -8.51
C GLY A 40 1.66 -7.03 -8.78
N GLU A 41 0.38 -6.68 -8.74
CA GLU A 41 -0.09 -5.29 -8.83
C GLU A 41 0.10 -4.59 -7.48
N GLU A 42 0.65 -3.37 -7.51
CA GLU A 42 0.83 -2.52 -6.34
C GLU A 42 -0.15 -1.34 -6.38
N VAL A 43 -0.83 -1.09 -5.25
CA VAL A 43 -1.85 -0.04 -5.14
C VAL A 43 -1.52 0.89 -3.98
N SER A 44 -1.27 2.16 -4.30
CA SER A 44 -1.03 3.23 -3.32
C SER A 44 -2.36 3.74 -2.76
N VAL A 45 -2.53 3.73 -1.44
CA VAL A 45 -3.73 4.24 -0.76
C VAL A 45 -3.39 5.27 0.31
N LEU A 46 -4.25 6.27 0.47
CA LEU A 46 -4.18 7.31 1.49
C LEU A 46 -4.77 6.78 2.80
N ALA A 47 -4.07 5.82 3.40
CA ALA A 47 -4.36 5.26 4.70
C ALA A 47 -3.05 4.79 5.34
N THR A 48 -2.98 4.82 6.67
CA THR A 48 -1.87 4.20 7.38
C THR A 48 -1.94 2.68 7.30
N ARG A 49 -0.80 2.00 7.46
CA ARG A 49 -0.73 0.53 7.44
C ARG A 49 -1.69 -0.11 8.45
N GLN A 50 -1.82 0.50 9.63
CA GLN A 50 -2.74 0.04 10.67
C GLN A 50 -4.20 0.17 10.25
N GLU A 51 -4.56 1.27 9.59
CA GLU A 51 -5.91 1.47 9.08
C GLU A 51 -6.23 0.49 7.96
N VAL A 52 -5.31 0.24 7.03
CA VAL A 52 -5.50 -0.74 5.96
C VAL A 52 -5.75 -2.13 6.54
N VAL A 53 -4.94 -2.58 7.51
CA VAL A 53 -5.13 -3.88 8.18
C VAL A 53 -6.50 -3.98 8.85
N ALA A 54 -6.88 -2.97 9.63
CA ALA A 54 -8.16 -2.96 10.33
C ALA A 54 -9.35 -2.90 9.36
N HIS A 55 -9.21 -2.16 8.26
CA HIS A 55 -10.28 -1.97 7.29
C HIS A 55 -10.48 -3.20 6.41
N LEU A 56 -9.39 -3.89 6.03
CA LEU A 56 -9.42 -5.12 5.24
C LEU A 56 -9.68 -6.38 6.07
N ASP A 57 -9.79 -6.26 7.40
CA ASP A 57 -9.91 -7.37 8.34
C ASP A 57 -8.73 -8.37 8.21
N LEU A 58 -7.52 -7.84 8.00
CA LEU A 58 -6.29 -8.63 7.89
C LEU A 58 -5.74 -8.98 9.26
N ASP A 59 -4.93 -10.04 9.33
CA ASP A 59 -4.27 -10.42 10.57
C ASP A 59 -3.15 -9.41 10.92
N PRO A 60 -3.25 -8.70 12.06
CA PRO A 60 -2.27 -7.68 12.41
C PRO A 60 -0.90 -8.27 12.76
N LEU A 61 -0.80 -9.53 13.17
CA LEU A 61 0.50 -10.15 13.45
C LEU A 61 1.21 -10.50 12.15
N GLU A 62 0.49 -10.91 11.12
CA GLU A 62 1.07 -11.15 9.79
C GLU A 62 1.48 -9.84 9.12
N PHE A 63 0.63 -8.81 9.20
CA PHE A 63 0.81 -7.59 8.40
C PHE A 63 1.41 -6.40 9.14
N LEU A 64 1.57 -6.41 10.47
CA LEU A 64 2.23 -5.34 11.23
C LEU A 64 3.48 -5.81 11.98
N SER A 65 3.81 -7.12 11.92
CA SER A 65 5.09 -7.57 12.47
C SER A 65 6.23 -6.99 11.62
N GLY A 66 7.15 -6.29 12.28
CA GLY A 66 8.25 -5.56 11.65
C GLY A 66 9.33 -6.42 10.99
N GLU A 67 9.05 -7.68 10.65
CA GLU A 67 9.96 -8.53 9.87
C GLU A 67 10.02 -8.12 8.39
N TYR A 68 9.02 -7.38 7.90
CA TYR A 68 9.00 -6.77 6.55
C TYR A 68 9.51 -5.31 6.53
N ALA A 69 10.23 -4.87 7.57
CA ALA A 69 10.82 -3.53 7.60
C ALA A 69 12.29 -3.58 7.13
N GLY A 70 12.51 -3.47 5.82
CA GLY A 70 13.71 -2.79 5.32
C GLY A 70 14.74 -3.56 4.50
N ASP A 71 14.34 -4.37 3.50
CA ASP A 71 15.33 -4.86 2.51
C ASP A 71 14.89 -4.79 1.04
N ASP A 72 13.63 -4.47 0.71
CA ASP A 72 13.14 -4.56 -0.69
C ASP A 72 12.16 -3.43 -1.08
N LEU A 73 12.42 -2.19 -0.65
CA LEU A 73 11.85 -1.05 -1.37
C LEU A 73 12.62 -0.96 -2.70
N PRO A 74 12.00 -1.13 -3.88
CA PRO A 74 12.68 -0.82 -5.12
C PRO A 74 13.12 0.65 -5.09
N GLU A 75 14.40 0.90 -5.32
CA GLU A 75 15.00 2.25 -5.46
C GLU A 75 14.41 3.06 -6.64
N ASP A 76 13.43 2.52 -7.36
CA ASP A 76 12.92 2.98 -8.65
C ASP A 76 11.49 3.56 -8.61
N ALA A 77 11.02 4.05 -7.45
CA ALA A 77 9.80 4.87 -7.42
C ALA A 77 10.07 6.27 -8.01
N ASP A 78 10.16 6.36 -9.33
CA ASP A 78 9.98 7.56 -10.16
C ASP A 78 10.89 8.77 -9.82
N GLU A 79 12.09 8.79 -10.41
CA GLU A 79 12.73 10.05 -10.82
C GLU A 79 11.94 10.62 -12.01
N GLY A 80 10.75 11.16 -11.71
CA GLY A 80 10.00 11.98 -12.64
C GLY A 80 10.80 13.26 -12.92
N GLU A 81 11.56 13.24 -14.02
CA GLU A 81 12.16 14.37 -14.69
C GLU A 81 11.12 15.51 -14.83
N TYR A 82 11.30 16.59 -14.07
CA TYR A 82 10.72 17.89 -14.39
C TYR A 82 11.86 18.84 -14.76
N ASP A 83 12.07 18.87 -16.08
CA ASP A 83 12.72 19.84 -16.95
C ASP A 83 13.19 21.17 -16.32
N ASP A 84 14.45 21.48 -16.64
CA ASP A 84 15.25 22.69 -16.40
C ASP A 84 14.52 23.99 -16.85
N GLU A 85 14.43 25.02 -15.99
CA GLU A 85 14.52 26.44 -16.41
C GLU A 85 15.02 27.37 -15.27
#